data_AF-A0A916X516-F1
#
_entry.id   AF-A0A916X516-F1
#
_cell.length_a   1.000
_cell.length_b   1.000
_cell.length_c   1.000
_cell.angle_alpha   90.00
_cell.angle_beta   90.00
_cell.angle_gamma   90.00
#
_symmetry.space_group_name_H-M   'P 1'
#
loop_
_entity.id
_entity.type
_entity.pdbx_description
1 polymer ?
#
loop_
_entity_poly.entity_id
_entity_poly.type
_entity_poly.pdbx_seq_one_letter_code
_entity_poly.pdbx_strand_id
1 'polypeptide(L)' 'MQAAEAMHLSARGYTRILRVARTIADLGGAETVGRIHVAEALSYRRQPPRA' A
#
# COMPACT_ATOMS: atom_id res chain seq x y z
N MET A 1 10.71 -3.00 13.56
CA MET A 1 9.32 -2.70 13.16
C MET A 1 8.98 -1.22 13.45
N GLN A 2 9.62 -0.24 12.78
CA GLN A 2 9.41 1.18 13.12
C GLN A 2 8.61 1.99 12.07
N ALA A 3 8.32 1.43 10.89
CA ALA A 3 7.54 2.13 9.87
C ALA A 3 6.01 2.02 10.04
N ALA A 4 5.53 0.98 10.75
CA ALA A 4 4.09 0.76 10.95
C ALA A 4 3.48 1.75 11.98
N GLU A 5 4.25 2.17 12.98
CA GLU A 5 3.80 3.06 14.04
C GLU A 5 3.64 4.52 13.58
N ALA A 6 4.45 4.98 12.62
CA ALA A 6 4.44 6.36 12.14
C ALA A 6 3.17 6.76 11.33
N MET A 7 2.34 5.81 10.91
CA MET A 7 1.19 6.03 10.01
C MET A 7 -0.19 5.81 10.64
N HIS A 8 -0.26 5.58 11.96
CA HIS A 8 -1.49 5.18 12.68
C HIS A 8 -2.19 4.01 11.97
N LEU A 9 -1.41 3.05 11.46
CA LEU A 9 -1.93 1.97 10.66
C LEU A 9 -2.27 0.80 11.60
N SER A 10 -3.55 0.50 11.75
CA SER A 10 -3.94 -0.76 12.39
C SER A 10 -3.33 -1.94 11.63
N ALA A 11 -3.13 -3.08 12.29
CA ALA A 11 -2.64 -4.29 11.63
C ALA A 11 -3.43 -4.63 10.36
N ARG A 12 -4.76 -4.42 10.37
CA ARG A 12 -5.62 -4.59 9.19
C ARG A 12 -5.33 -3.57 8.09
N GLY A 13 -5.08 -2.31 8.45
CA GLY A 13 -4.67 -1.28 7.51
C GLY A 13 -3.34 -1.61 6.83
N TYR A 14 -2.38 -2.15 7.58
CA TYR A 14 -1.10 -2.60 7.05
C TYR A 14 -1.26 -3.73 6.04
N THR A 15 -2.00 -4.78 6.40
CA THR A 15 -2.28 -5.89 5.48
C THR A 15 -3.01 -5.43 4.22
N ARG A 16 -3.96 -4.50 4.34
CA ARG A 16 -4.66 -3.93 3.18
C ARG A 16 -3.70 -3.20 2.24
N ILE A 17 -2.79 -2.40 2.78
CA ILE A 17 -1.79 -1.69 1.97
C ILE A 17 -0.87 -2.67 1.24
N LEU A 18 -0.40 -3.73 1.92
CA LEU A 18 0.43 -4.74 1.25
C LEU A 18 -0.31 -5.45 0.10
N ARG A 19 -1.61 -5.73 0.26
CA ARG A 19 -2.44 -6.31 -0.81
C ARG A 19 -2.57 -5.38 -2.00
N VAL A 20 -2.85 -4.10 -1.77
CA VAL A 20 -2.95 -3.10 -2.83
C VAL A 20 -1.60 -2.90 -3.53
N ALA A 21 -0.51 -2.81 -2.77
CA ALA A 21 0.84 -2.71 -3.32
C ALA A 21 1.21 -3.94 -4.17
N ARG A 22 0.74 -5.15 -3.79
CA ARG A 22 0.90 -6.34 -4.63
C ARG A 22 0.13 -6.22 -5.93
N THR A 23 -1.13 -5.80 -5.89
CA THR A 23 -1.91 -5.57 -7.12
C THR A 23 -1.25 -4.56 -8.04
N ILE A 24 -0.71 -3.47 -7.52
CA ILE A 24 0.01 -2.46 -8.32
C ILE A 24 1.27 -3.07 -8.95
N ALA A 25 2.03 -3.88 -8.19
CA ALA A 25 3.20 -4.59 -8.71
C ALA A 25 2.81 -5.55 -9.84
N ASP A 26 1.73 -6.32 -9.66
CA ASP A 26 1.22 -7.25 -10.67
C ASP A 26 0.80 -6.54 -11.95
N LEU A 27 0.11 -5.40 -11.83
CA LEU A 27 -0.28 -4.56 -12.97
C LEU A 27 0.92 -3.97 -13.72
N GLY A 28 2.00 -3.67 -13.00
CA GLY A 28 3.27 -3.21 -13.57
C GLY A 28 4.18 -4.33 -14.08
N GLY A 29 3.78 -5.60 -13.99
CA GLY A 29 4.60 -6.75 -14.37
C GLY A 29 5.82 -6.97 -13.46
N ALA A 30 5.84 -6.39 -12.26
CA ALA A 30 6.93 -6.51 -11.32
C ALA A 30 6.81 -7.82 -10.51
N GLU A 31 7.87 -8.61 -10.50
CA GLU A 31 7.92 -9.88 -9.76
C GLU A 31 7.78 -9.68 -8.24
N THR A 32 8.32 -8.56 -7.73
CA THR A 32 8.35 -8.24 -6.30
C THR A 32 7.72 -6.89 -5.98
N VAL A 33 7.22 -6.75 -4.75
CA VAL A 33 6.69 -5.49 -4.25
C VAL A 33 7.85 -4.57 -3.87
N GLY A 34 8.14 -3.57 -4.70
CA GLY A 34 9.09 -2.51 -4.43
C GLY A 34 8.50 -1.31 -3.66
N ARG A 35 9.38 -0.40 -3.25
CA ARG A 35 9.01 0.84 -2.55
C ARG A 35 8.00 1.70 -3.31
N ILE A 36 8.10 1.73 -4.65
CA ILE A 36 7.21 2.53 -5.50
C ILE A 36 5.75 2.06 -5.42
N HIS A 37 5.51 0.74 -5.44
CA HIS A 37 4.17 0.16 -5.34
C HIS A 37 3.55 0.43 -3.95
N VAL A 38 4.36 0.41 -2.90
CA VAL A 38 3.91 0.73 -1.53
C VAL A 38 3.55 2.20 -1.40
N ALA A 39 4.35 3.10 -1.98
CA ALA A 39 4.08 4.53 -1.98
C ALA A 39 2.77 4.88 -2.71
N GLU A 40 2.51 4.21 -3.83
CA GLU A 40 1.27 4.37 -4.59
C GLU A 40 0.07 3.80 -3.82
N ALA A 41 0.18 2.61 -3.22
CA ALA A 41 -0.85 2.03 -2.35
C ALA A 41 -1.20 2.94 -1.15
N LEU A 42 -0.20 3.57 -0.54
CA LEU A 42 -0.39 4.55 0.53
C LEU A 42 -1.13 5.80 0.05
N SER A 43 -0.89 6.23 -1.19
CA SER A 43 -1.54 7.40 -1.79
C SER A 43 -3.03 7.15 -2.02
N TYR A 44 -3.41 5.95 -2.46
CA TYR A 44 -4.82 5.54 -2.59
C TYR A 44 -5.59 5.53 -1.27
N ARG A 45 -4.94 5.23 -0.13
CA ARG A 45 -5.59 5.33 1.20
C ARG A 45 -6.03 6.75 1.53
N ARG A 46 -5.29 7.76 1.06
CA ARG A 46 -5.55 9.18 1.36
C ARG A 46 -6.64 9.78 0.47
N GLN A 47 -7.03 9.08 -0.60
CA GLN A 47 -8.03 9.57 -1.52
C GLN A 47 -9.42 9.02 -1.12
N PRO A 48 -10.41 9.88 -0.84
CA PRO A 48 -11.78 9.41 -0.65
C PRO A 48 -12.25 8.71 -1.94
N PRO A 49 -13.15 7.71 -1.85
CA PRO A 49 -13.70 7.07 -3.04
C PRO A 49 -14.30 8.15 -3.93
N ARG A 50 -13.89 8.17 -5.20
CA ARG A 50 -14.55 9.02 -6.20
C ARG A 50 -15.95 8.45 -6.40
N ALA A 51 -16.96 9.27 -6.10
CA ALA A 51 -18.37 8.99 -6.37
C ALA A 51 -18.64 9.09 -7.88
#